data_AF-A0A7G2D947-F1
#
_entry.id   AF-A0A7G2D947-F1
#
_cell.length_a   1.000
_cell.length_b   1.000
_cell.length_c   1.000
_cell.angle_alpha   90.00
_cell.angle_beta   90.00
_cell.angle_gamma   90.00
#
_symmetry.space_group_name_H-M   'P 1'
#
loop_
_entity.id
_entity.type
_entity.pdbx_description
1 polymer ?
#
loop_
_entity_poly.entity_id
_entity_poly.type
_entity_poly.pdbx_seq_one_letter_code
_entity_poly.pdbx_strand_id
1 'polypeptide(L)'
;MNVEEIKSRLSRLESLHSAFENKFPAIYGEKDREALLETVKALHTVSREKLEVAAGLYREMSGDAQAKELYRNEHQMKFRLEELLSLLSRDDYDSRVKLETAMERLVQFHRVYDYAVRKALGELTSEVEGMALLAGGEKEKKVPTGIMEELRKVKTLEAELGTLKRFLLRLYTHPGDVHKVEAALRDWHSRGLLWVEARNVEKLSGVADAGEILEGLTLIGVVEKKMRGGEGVYRHRSYSPG
;
A
#
# COMPACT_ATOMS: atom_id res chain seq x y z
N MET A 1 -15.23 -10.07 -25.27
CA MET A 1 -14.92 -9.68 -23.89
C MET A 1 -15.46 -8.28 -23.66
N ASN A 2 -16.42 -8.10 -22.74
CA ASN A 2 -17.02 -6.80 -22.46
C ASN A 2 -16.21 -6.09 -21.36
N VAL A 3 -15.33 -5.16 -21.76
CA VAL A 3 -14.39 -4.48 -20.86
C VAL A 3 -15.12 -3.75 -19.73
N GLU A 4 -16.28 -3.15 -20.02
CA GLU A 4 -17.06 -2.41 -19.02
C GLU A 4 -17.71 -3.33 -17.99
N GLU A 5 -18.16 -4.50 -18.43
CA GLU A 5 -18.68 -5.54 -17.54
C GLU A 5 -17.58 -6.08 -16.62
N ILE A 6 -16.37 -6.31 -17.14
CA ILE A 6 -15.22 -6.75 -16.32
C ILE A 6 -14.86 -5.68 -15.29
N LYS A 7 -14.79 -4.39 -15.69
CA LYS A 7 -14.55 -3.28 -14.76
C LYS A 7 -15.59 -3.25 -13.63
N SER A 8 -16.87 -3.39 -13.98
CA SER A 8 -17.94 -3.41 -12.97
C SER A 8 -17.80 -4.56 -11.98
N ARG A 9 -17.36 -5.74 -12.45
CA ARG A 9 -17.14 -6.92 -11.62
C ARG A 9 -15.90 -6.78 -10.73
N LEU A 10 -14.81 -6.21 -11.25
CA LEU A 10 -13.61 -5.92 -10.45
C LEU A 10 -13.91 -4.94 -9.33
N SER A 11 -14.60 -3.83 -9.63
CA SER A 11 -15.00 -2.83 -8.62
C SER A 11 -15.94 -3.42 -7.56
N ARG A 12 -16.90 -4.26 -7.99
CA ARG A 12 -17.76 -5.00 -7.06
C ARG A 12 -16.97 -5.93 -6.15
N LEU A 13 -16.00 -6.67 -6.71
CA LEU A 13 -15.19 -7.62 -5.95
C LEU A 13 -14.27 -6.92 -4.96
N GLU A 14 -13.69 -5.77 -5.31
CA GLU A 14 -12.91 -4.92 -4.41
C GLU A 14 -13.74 -4.40 -3.24
N SER A 15 -14.97 -3.94 -3.52
CA SER A 15 -15.91 -3.49 -2.49
C SER A 15 -16.29 -4.63 -1.53
N LEU A 16 -16.59 -5.81 -2.06
CA LEU A 16 -16.89 -7.00 -1.26
C LEU A 16 -15.68 -7.48 -0.45
N HIS A 17 -14.48 -7.42 -1.02
CA HIS A 17 -13.26 -7.76 -0.31
C HIS A 17 -13.01 -6.81 0.85
N SER A 18 -13.15 -5.50 0.63
CA SER A 18 -13.00 -4.51 1.71
C SER A 18 -14.03 -4.71 2.83
N ALA A 19 -15.28 -5.03 2.48
CA ALA A 19 -16.31 -5.38 3.45
C ALA A 19 -16.00 -6.66 4.23
N PHE A 20 -15.40 -7.66 3.57
CA PHE A 20 -14.91 -8.88 4.21
C PHE A 20 -13.80 -8.58 5.20
N GLU A 21 -12.76 -7.83 4.78
CA GLU A 21 -11.61 -7.48 5.60
C GLU A 21 -11.98 -6.63 6.82
N ASN A 22 -12.99 -5.76 6.70
CA ASN A 22 -13.50 -4.99 7.84
C ASN A 22 -14.19 -5.88 8.90
N LYS A 23 -14.80 -7.00 8.47
CA LYS A 23 -15.54 -7.91 9.36
C LYS A 23 -14.66 -9.03 9.91
N PHE A 24 -13.64 -9.46 9.17
CA PHE A 24 -12.82 -10.62 9.52
C PHE A 24 -12.19 -10.53 10.93
N PRO A 25 -11.68 -9.38 11.40
CA PRO A 25 -11.11 -9.25 12.73
C PRO A 25 -12.06 -9.58 13.89
N ALA A 26 -13.38 -9.53 13.67
CA ALA A 26 -14.36 -9.89 14.70
C ALA A 26 -14.20 -11.35 15.17
N ILE A 27 -13.70 -12.25 14.30
CA ILE A 27 -13.42 -13.65 14.65
C ILE A 27 -12.49 -13.77 15.87
N TYR A 28 -11.55 -12.84 16.06
CA TYR A 28 -10.59 -12.87 17.18
C TYR A 28 -11.20 -12.40 18.50
N GLY A 29 -12.26 -11.58 18.45
CA GLY A 29 -12.85 -10.93 19.62
C GLY A 29 -13.96 -11.73 20.27
N GLU A 30 -14.63 -12.61 19.51
CA GLU A 30 -15.79 -13.34 19.99
C GLU A 30 -15.40 -14.52 20.88
N LYS A 31 -15.72 -14.40 22.18
CA LYS A 31 -15.59 -15.50 23.17
C LYS A 31 -16.87 -16.32 23.29
N ASP A 32 -17.99 -15.78 22.82
CA ASP A 32 -19.27 -16.45 22.79
C ASP A 32 -19.42 -17.26 21.50
N ARG A 33 -19.89 -18.50 21.64
CA ARG A 33 -19.99 -19.45 20.53
C ARG A 33 -21.10 -19.05 19.54
N GLU A 34 -22.20 -18.50 20.03
CA GLU A 34 -23.30 -18.05 19.17
C GLU A 34 -22.90 -16.79 18.41
N ALA A 35 -22.24 -15.83 19.07
CA ALA A 35 -21.69 -14.64 18.43
C ALA A 35 -20.62 -14.99 17.37
N LEU A 36 -19.76 -15.97 17.64
CA LEU A 36 -18.79 -16.48 16.67
C LEU A 36 -19.50 -17.13 15.46
N LEU A 37 -20.55 -17.92 15.70
CA LEU A 37 -21.36 -18.51 14.63
C LEU A 37 -21.98 -17.46 13.71
N GLU A 38 -22.59 -16.42 14.28
CA GLU A 38 -23.18 -15.33 13.48
C GLU A 38 -22.11 -14.55 12.70
N THR A 39 -20.95 -14.31 13.30
CA THR A 39 -19.81 -13.68 12.62
C THR A 39 -19.32 -14.51 11.43
N VAL A 40 -19.13 -15.82 11.62
CA VAL A 40 -18.68 -16.73 10.55
C VAL A 40 -19.75 -16.84 9.46
N LYS A 41 -21.05 -16.88 9.80
CA LYS A 41 -22.14 -16.84 8.81
C LYS A 41 -22.10 -15.56 7.97
N ALA A 42 -21.92 -14.41 8.60
CA ALA A 42 -21.83 -13.14 7.90
C ALA A 42 -20.64 -13.10 6.93
N LEU A 43 -19.48 -13.60 7.35
CA LEU A 43 -18.29 -13.71 6.50
C LEU A 43 -18.48 -14.72 5.37
N HIS A 44 -19.12 -15.85 5.63
CA HIS A 44 -19.42 -16.85 4.62
C HIS A 44 -20.36 -16.31 3.53
N THR A 45 -21.37 -15.52 3.90
CA THR A 45 -22.25 -14.85 2.92
C THR A 45 -21.46 -13.93 1.99
N VAL A 46 -20.57 -13.09 2.55
CA VAL A 46 -19.72 -12.22 1.73
C VAL A 46 -18.76 -13.04 0.86
N SER A 47 -18.12 -14.07 1.42
CA SER A 47 -17.19 -14.94 0.69
C SER A 47 -17.87 -15.69 -0.46
N ARG A 48 -19.13 -16.10 -0.30
CA ARG A 48 -19.92 -16.71 -1.37
C ARG A 48 -20.15 -15.72 -2.52
N GLU A 49 -20.55 -14.49 -2.21
CA GLU A 49 -20.73 -13.45 -3.24
C GLU A 49 -19.41 -13.13 -3.96
N LYS A 50 -18.30 -13.04 -3.21
CA LYS A 50 -16.96 -12.86 -3.80
C LYS A 50 -16.61 -13.99 -4.77
N LEU A 51 -16.86 -15.24 -4.38
CA LEU A 51 -16.60 -16.40 -5.23
C LEU A 51 -17.44 -16.38 -6.51
N GLU A 52 -18.72 -15.99 -6.43
CA GLU A 52 -19.60 -15.88 -7.62
C GLU A 52 -19.07 -14.83 -8.61
N VAL A 53 -18.63 -13.67 -8.11
CA VAL A 53 -18.03 -12.62 -8.94
C VAL A 53 -16.68 -13.07 -9.52
N ALA A 54 -15.81 -13.68 -8.71
CA ALA A 54 -14.52 -14.20 -9.16
C ALA A 54 -14.67 -15.32 -10.21
N ALA A 55 -15.68 -16.20 -10.07
CA ALA A 55 -16.00 -17.20 -11.08
C ALA A 55 -16.52 -16.59 -12.39
N GLY A 56 -17.24 -15.46 -12.31
CA GLY A 56 -17.62 -14.67 -13.46
C GLY A 56 -16.40 -14.10 -14.20
N LEU A 57 -15.49 -13.46 -13.45
CA LEU A 57 -14.24 -12.91 -13.98
C LEU A 57 -13.36 -13.99 -14.62
N TYR A 58 -13.16 -15.12 -13.94
CA TYR A 58 -12.36 -16.23 -14.47
C TYR A 58 -12.92 -16.81 -15.77
N ARG A 59 -14.25 -16.89 -15.93
CA ARG A 59 -14.87 -17.32 -17.18
C ARG A 59 -14.64 -16.33 -18.31
N GLU A 60 -14.76 -15.03 -18.05
CA GLU A 60 -14.60 -13.99 -19.06
C GLU A 60 -13.14 -13.74 -19.46
N MET A 61 -12.22 -13.94 -18.52
CA MET A 61 -10.78 -13.79 -18.69
C MET A 61 -10.08 -15.16 -18.77
N SER A 62 -10.75 -16.13 -19.40
CA SER A 62 -10.23 -17.51 -19.50
C SER A 62 -8.81 -17.54 -20.06
N GLY A 63 -7.86 -18.05 -19.26
CA GLY A 63 -6.42 -18.10 -19.60
C GLY A 63 -5.56 -17.10 -18.82
N ASP A 64 -6.17 -16.14 -18.14
CA ASP A 64 -5.51 -15.19 -17.26
C ASP A 64 -5.09 -15.87 -15.94
N ALA A 65 -3.80 -15.79 -15.60
CA ALA A 65 -3.23 -16.38 -14.41
C ALA A 65 -3.75 -15.72 -13.12
N GLN A 66 -3.97 -14.41 -13.13
CA GLN A 66 -4.47 -13.63 -12.00
C GLN A 66 -5.94 -13.89 -11.76
N ALA A 67 -6.77 -13.98 -12.81
CA ALA A 67 -8.18 -14.34 -12.65
C ALA A 67 -8.33 -15.76 -12.07
N LYS A 68 -7.44 -16.68 -12.47
CA LYS A 68 -7.39 -18.04 -11.92
C LYS A 68 -6.93 -18.06 -10.46
N GLU A 69 -5.91 -17.29 -10.12
CA GLU A 69 -5.38 -17.18 -8.76
C GLU A 69 -6.43 -16.57 -7.82
N LEU A 70 -7.11 -15.51 -8.25
CA LEU A 70 -8.22 -14.88 -7.55
C LEU A 70 -9.35 -15.88 -7.26
N TYR A 71 -9.82 -16.58 -8.29
CA TYR A 71 -10.85 -17.61 -8.13
C TYR A 71 -10.43 -18.70 -7.13
N ARG A 72 -9.18 -19.16 -7.21
CA ARG A 72 -8.64 -20.17 -6.30
C ARG A 72 -8.61 -19.68 -4.85
N ASN A 73 -8.17 -18.44 -4.63
CA ASN A 73 -8.10 -17.84 -3.29
C ASN A 73 -9.50 -17.68 -2.69
N GLU A 74 -10.47 -17.18 -3.45
CA GLU A 74 -11.86 -17.06 -2.97
C GLU A 74 -12.48 -18.41 -2.66
N HIS A 75 -12.22 -19.43 -3.49
CA HIS A 75 -12.70 -20.78 -3.24
C HIS A 75 -12.11 -21.36 -1.94
N GLN A 76 -10.81 -21.16 -1.71
CA GLN A 76 -10.15 -21.63 -0.48
C GLN A 76 -10.68 -20.91 0.76
N MET A 77 -10.91 -19.60 0.70
CA MET A 77 -11.49 -18.84 1.81
C MET A 77 -12.90 -19.36 2.16
N LYS A 78 -13.76 -19.50 1.15
CA LYS A 78 -15.13 -20.01 1.33
C LYS A 78 -15.12 -21.38 2.00
N PHE A 79 -14.29 -22.31 1.49
CA PHE A 79 -14.20 -23.67 2.02
C PHE A 79 -13.77 -23.70 3.50
N ARG A 80 -12.83 -22.83 3.89
CA ARG A 80 -12.39 -22.73 5.30
C ARG A 80 -13.49 -22.18 6.21
N LEU A 81 -14.29 -21.23 5.72
CA LEU A 81 -15.46 -20.74 6.45
C LEU A 81 -16.56 -21.81 6.57
N GLU A 82 -16.78 -22.61 5.53
CA GLU A 82 -17.69 -23.77 5.57
C GLU A 82 -17.22 -24.83 6.58
N GLU A 83 -15.91 -25.09 6.66
CA GLU A 83 -15.31 -25.96 7.68
C GLU A 83 -15.63 -25.44 9.09
N LEU A 84 -15.44 -24.14 9.36
CA LEU A 84 -15.78 -23.54 10.65
C LEU A 84 -17.27 -23.62 10.98
N LEU A 85 -18.15 -23.33 10.02
CA LEU A 85 -19.60 -23.44 10.21
C LEU A 85 -20.00 -24.88 10.57
N SER A 86 -19.39 -25.88 9.92
CA SER A 86 -19.66 -27.29 10.19
C SER A 86 -19.25 -27.68 11.62
N LEU A 87 -18.14 -27.16 12.13
CA LEU A 87 -17.65 -27.42 13.48
C LEU A 87 -18.44 -26.66 14.54
N LEU A 88 -18.82 -25.41 14.25
CA LEU A 88 -19.65 -24.58 15.12
C LEU A 88 -21.06 -25.14 15.29
N SER A 89 -21.56 -25.93 14.34
CA SER A 89 -22.86 -26.61 14.45
C SER A 89 -22.90 -27.81 15.41
N ARG A 90 -21.75 -28.28 15.93
CA ARG A 90 -21.63 -29.49 16.76
C ARG A 90 -21.07 -29.21 18.15
N ASP A 91 -21.73 -29.63 19.23
CA ASP A 91 -21.27 -29.35 20.60
C ASP A 91 -20.59 -30.52 21.33
N ASP A 92 -19.81 -31.32 20.60
CA ASP A 92 -18.98 -32.37 21.18
C ASP A 92 -17.51 -31.92 21.40
N TYR A 93 -16.80 -32.61 22.31
CA TYR A 93 -15.41 -32.28 22.67
C TYR A 93 -14.45 -32.32 21.47
N ASP A 94 -14.61 -33.30 20.58
CA ASP A 94 -13.77 -33.45 19.38
C ASP A 94 -13.99 -32.27 18.41
N SER A 95 -15.23 -31.82 18.23
CA SER A 95 -15.55 -30.61 17.46
C SER A 95 -14.92 -29.35 18.05
N ARG A 96 -14.79 -29.23 19.38
CA ARG A 96 -14.14 -28.06 20.02
C ARG A 96 -12.64 -27.99 19.73
N VAL A 97 -11.92 -29.12 19.84
CA VAL A 97 -10.48 -29.19 19.52
C VAL A 97 -10.23 -28.92 18.02
N LYS A 98 -11.08 -29.48 17.16
CA LYS A 98 -11.02 -29.24 15.70
C LYS A 98 -11.33 -27.79 15.34
N LEU A 99 -12.26 -27.15 16.05
CA LEU A 99 -12.61 -25.74 15.84
C LEU A 99 -11.43 -24.82 16.09
N GLU A 100 -10.72 -25.00 17.21
CA GLU A 100 -9.52 -24.21 17.54
C GLU A 100 -8.45 -24.35 16.45
N THR A 101 -8.17 -25.59 16.04
CA THR A 101 -7.23 -25.88 14.95
C THR A 101 -7.67 -25.29 13.60
N ALA A 102 -8.97 -25.32 13.30
CA ALA A 102 -9.52 -24.73 12.08
C ALA A 102 -9.45 -23.19 12.09
N MET A 103 -9.68 -22.56 13.25
CA MET A 103 -9.52 -21.12 13.44
C MET A 103 -8.07 -20.69 13.22
N GLU A 104 -7.10 -21.38 13.81
CA GLU A 104 -5.68 -21.09 13.59
C GLU A 104 -5.30 -21.18 12.10
N ARG A 105 -5.75 -22.23 11.41
CA ARG A 105 -5.51 -22.40 9.96
C ARG A 105 -6.18 -21.30 9.13
N LEU A 106 -7.38 -20.86 9.50
CA LEU A 106 -8.06 -19.75 8.83
C LEU A 106 -7.26 -18.46 8.99
N VAL A 107 -6.77 -18.17 10.19
CA VAL A 107 -5.98 -16.98 10.50
C VAL A 107 -4.65 -16.98 9.75
N GLN A 108 -3.95 -18.11 9.73
CA GLN A 108 -2.71 -18.24 8.97
C GLN A 108 -2.93 -18.03 7.47
N PHE A 109 -4.03 -18.57 6.94
CA PHE A 109 -4.41 -18.36 5.55
C PHE A 109 -4.74 -16.89 5.25
N HIS A 110 -5.52 -16.24 6.13
CA HIS A 110 -5.93 -14.84 5.98
C HIS A 110 -4.74 -13.88 5.80
N ARG A 111 -3.66 -14.09 6.56
CA ARG A 111 -2.42 -13.28 6.48
C ARG A 111 -1.82 -13.19 5.07
N VAL A 112 -1.97 -14.24 4.26
CA VAL A 112 -1.45 -14.28 2.88
C VAL A 112 -2.56 -13.98 1.88
N TYR A 113 -3.79 -14.34 2.22
CA TYR A 113 -4.98 -14.17 1.38
C TYR A 113 -5.25 -12.71 1.01
N ASP A 114 -5.28 -11.79 1.99
CA ASP A 114 -5.59 -10.37 1.71
C ASP A 114 -4.60 -9.79 0.70
N TYR A 115 -3.30 -10.05 0.90
CA TYR A 115 -2.26 -9.64 -0.04
C TYR A 115 -2.46 -10.27 -1.43
N ALA A 116 -2.71 -11.58 -1.51
CA ALA A 116 -2.85 -12.28 -2.78
C ALA A 116 -4.08 -11.78 -3.57
N VAL A 117 -5.21 -11.56 -2.90
CA VAL A 117 -6.44 -11.04 -3.52
C VAL A 117 -6.25 -9.60 -3.98
N ARG A 118 -5.69 -8.72 -3.15
CA ARG A 118 -5.42 -7.32 -3.54
C ARG A 118 -4.45 -7.22 -4.71
N LYS A 119 -3.40 -8.05 -4.70
CA LYS A 119 -2.44 -8.11 -5.81
C LYS A 119 -3.13 -8.52 -7.11
N ALA A 120 -3.89 -9.62 -7.09
CA ALA A 120 -4.60 -10.10 -8.28
C ALA A 120 -5.62 -9.06 -8.78
N LEU A 121 -6.36 -8.40 -7.88
CA LEU A 121 -7.29 -7.32 -8.24
C LEU A 121 -6.56 -6.12 -8.88
N GLY A 122 -5.41 -5.71 -8.34
CA GLY A 122 -4.62 -4.60 -8.88
C GLY A 122 -4.05 -4.91 -10.27
N GLU A 123 -3.52 -6.11 -10.47
CA GLU A 123 -3.01 -6.56 -11.77
C GLU A 123 -4.14 -6.65 -12.81
N LEU A 124 -5.26 -7.29 -12.48
CA LEU A 124 -6.42 -7.38 -13.38
C LEU A 124 -7.00 -6.02 -13.73
N THR A 125 -7.08 -5.10 -12.77
CA THR A 125 -7.58 -3.74 -13.00
C THR A 125 -6.65 -3.00 -13.96
N SER A 126 -5.34 -3.10 -13.75
CA SER A 126 -4.33 -2.47 -14.62
C SER A 126 -4.39 -3.01 -16.05
N GLU A 127 -4.55 -4.32 -16.22
CA GLU A 127 -4.69 -4.95 -17.53
C GLU A 127 -5.97 -4.49 -18.25
N VAL A 128 -7.09 -4.44 -17.53
CA VAL A 128 -8.39 -4.01 -18.07
C VAL A 128 -8.39 -2.52 -18.45
N GLU A 129 -7.72 -1.68 -17.67
CA GLU A 129 -7.48 -0.27 -18.02
C GLU A 129 -6.60 -0.14 -19.26
N GLY A 130 -5.52 -0.92 -19.36
CA GLY A 130 -4.68 -0.99 -20.56
C GLY A 130 -5.47 -1.41 -21.81
N MET A 131 -6.36 -2.40 -21.68
CA MET A 131 -7.24 -2.82 -22.76
C MET A 131 -8.28 -1.77 -23.14
N ALA A 132 -8.83 -1.03 -22.17
CA ALA A 132 -9.75 0.08 -22.45
C ALA A 132 -9.08 1.20 -23.26
N LEU A 133 -7.81 1.50 -22.96
CA LEU A 133 -7.01 2.48 -23.70
C LEU A 133 -6.71 2.02 -25.14
N LEU A 134 -6.46 0.72 -25.34
CA LEU A 134 -6.22 0.15 -26.68
C LEU A 134 -7.52 0.02 -27.50
N ALA A 135 -8.64 -0.34 -26.86
CA ALA A 135 -9.93 -0.50 -27.52
C ALA A 135 -10.61 0.84 -27.89
N GLY A 136 -10.31 1.92 -27.16
CA GLY A 136 -10.73 3.30 -27.51
C GLY A 136 -9.88 3.96 -28.62
N GLY A 137 -8.88 3.24 -29.13
CA GLY A 137 -7.78 3.75 -29.95
C GLY A 137 -8.05 3.89 -31.45
N GLU A 138 -9.11 4.59 -31.85
CA GLU A 138 -9.11 5.32 -33.14
C GLU A 138 -9.51 6.80 -33.00
N LYS A 139 -10.08 7.24 -31.86
CA LYS A 139 -10.57 8.63 -31.72
C LYS A 139 -9.87 9.51 -30.68
N GLU A 140 -9.05 8.97 -29.78
CA GLU A 140 -8.35 9.79 -28.78
C GLU A 140 -6.85 9.50 -28.74
N LYS A 141 -6.09 10.12 -29.65
CA LYS A 141 -4.61 10.11 -29.68
C LYS A 141 -3.95 10.90 -28.53
N LYS A 142 -4.67 11.23 -27.46
CA LYS A 142 -4.11 11.96 -26.32
C LYS A 142 -4.41 11.21 -25.05
N VAL A 143 -3.34 10.70 -24.42
CA VAL A 143 -3.38 10.20 -23.03
C VAL A 143 -4.08 11.27 -22.18
N PRO A 144 -5.17 10.94 -21.46
CA PRO A 144 -5.88 11.88 -20.63
C PRO A 144 -4.89 12.64 -19.72
N THR A 145 -5.00 13.96 -19.67
CA THR A 145 -4.06 14.83 -18.95
C THR A 145 -3.90 14.44 -17.47
N GLY A 146 -4.94 13.89 -16.84
CA GLY A 146 -4.87 13.35 -15.49
C GLY A 146 -3.90 12.17 -15.31
N ILE A 147 -3.81 11.25 -16.28
CA ILE A 147 -2.86 10.12 -16.21
C ILE A 147 -1.42 10.64 -16.31
N MET A 148 -1.18 11.64 -17.17
CA MET A 148 0.15 12.25 -17.29
C MET A 148 0.58 12.99 -16.02
N GLU A 149 -0.36 13.60 -15.31
CA GLU A 149 -0.09 14.24 -14.01
C GLU A 149 0.20 13.21 -12.92
N GLU A 150 -0.58 12.13 -12.82
CA GLU A 150 -0.32 11.03 -11.89
C GLU A 150 1.03 10.37 -12.17
N LEU A 151 1.37 10.13 -13.44
CA LEU A 151 2.65 9.53 -13.82
C LEU A 151 3.83 10.46 -13.52
N ARG A 152 3.63 11.79 -13.56
CA ARG A 152 4.62 12.76 -13.06
C ARG A 152 4.76 12.71 -11.55
N LYS A 153 3.66 12.63 -10.79
CA LYS A 153 3.69 12.48 -9.33
C LYS A 153 4.44 11.21 -8.92
N VAL A 154 4.17 10.08 -9.58
CA VAL A 154 4.88 8.81 -9.33
C VAL A 154 6.38 8.96 -9.55
N LYS A 155 6.80 9.59 -10.65
CA LYS A 155 8.23 9.85 -10.91
C LYS A 155 8.86 10.75 -9.84
N THR A 156 8.14 11.75 -9.36
CA THR A 156 8.60 12.60 -8.25
C THR A 156 8.77 11.78 -6.97
N LEU A 157 7.80 10.93 -6.62
CA LEU A 157 7.86 10.06 -5.45
C LEU A 157 9.01 9.05 -5.53
N GLU A 158 9.26 8.45 -6.70
CA GLU A 158 10.40 7.55 -6.91
C GLU A 158 11.74 8.26 -6.67
N ALA A 159 11.88 9.50 -7.14
CA ALA A 159 13.08 10.30 -6.94
C ALA A 159 13.28 10.69 -5.46
N GLU A 160 12.19 11.07 -4.77
CA GLU A 160 12.20 11.37 -3.34
C GLU A 160 12.55 10.13 -2.51
N LEU A 161 11.97 8.97 -2.84
CA LEU A 161 12.27 7.70 -2.19
C LEU A 161 13.74 7.29 -2.37
N GLY A 162 14.29 7.47 -3.58
CA GLY A 162 15.71 7.22 -3.85
C GLY A 162 16.62 8.10 -2.99
N THR A 163 16.25 9.37 -2.81
CA THR A 163 16.97 10.32 -1.97
C THR A 163 16.88 9.93 -0.49
N LEU A 164 15.69 9.58 -0.01
CA LEU A 164 15.47 9.14 1.37
C LEU A 164 16.26 7.86 1.68
N LYS A 165 16.28 6.89 0.76
CA LYS A 165 17.05 5.65 0.93
C LYS A 165 18.55 5.92 1.08
N ARG A 166 19.13 6.79 0.24
CA ARG A 166 20.53 7.21 0.34
C ARG A 166 20.81 7.92 1.67
N PHE A 167 19.93 8.84 2.06
CA PHE A 167 20.03 9.55 3.33
C PHE A 167 19.98 8.60 4.53
N LEU A 168 19.03 7.67 4.59
CA LEU A 168 18.91 6.70 5.68
C LEU A 168 20.13 5.78 5.78
N LEU A 169 20.65 5.33 4.64
CA LEU A 169 21.89 4.56 4.60
C LEU A 169 23.05 5.38 5.18
N ARG A 170 23.18 6.65 4.81
CA ARG A 170 24.22 7.55 5.33
C ARG A 170 24.04 7.83 6.81
N LEU A 171 22.82 8.03 7.28
CA LEU A 171 22.50 8.23 8.69
C LEU A 171 22.91 7.01 9.53
N TYR A 172 22.70 5.80 9.01
CA TYR A 172 23.08 4.56 9.70
C TYR A 172 24.59 4.33 9.70
N THR A 173 25.26 4.56 8.56
CA THR A 173 26.69 4.26 8.38
C THR A 173 27.62 5.36 8.91
N HIS A 174 27.21 6.62 8.80
CA HIS A 174 27.98 7.80 9.16
C HIS A 174 27.11 8.86 9.86
N PRO A 175 26.50 8.56 11.03
CA PRO A 175 25.61 9.49 11.73
C PRO A 175 26.28 10.83 12.10
N GLY A 176 27.60 10.80 12.33
CA GLY A 176 28.37 12.01 12.63
C GLY A 176 28.37 13.04 11.51
N ASP A 177 28.27 12.62 10.24
CA ASP A 177 28.22 13.53 9.10
C ASP A 177 26.89 14.26 9.05
N VAL A 178 25.79 13.55 9.30
CA VAL A 178 24.45 14.15 9.38
C VAL A 178 24.39 15.17 10.50
N HIS A 179 24.92 14.81 11.68
CA HIS A 179 24.97 15.73 12.82
C HIS A 179 25.81 16.98 12.53
N LYS A 180 26.99 16.84 11.90
CA LYS A 180 27.84 17.98 11.52
C LYS A 180 27.15 18.91 10.54
N VAL A 181 26.45 18.37 9.55
CA VAL A 181 25.70 19.16 8.55
C VAL A 181 24.55 19.92 9.21
N GLU A 182 23.76 19.26 10.06
CA GLU A 182 22.68 19.91 10.79
C GLU A 182 23.21 21.01 11.73
N ALA A 183 24.29 20.72 12.48
CA ALA A 183 24.91 21.67 13.39
C ALA A 183 25.49 22.89 12.64
N ALA A 184 26.15 22.67 11.50
CA ALA A 184 26.65 23.74 10.64
C ALA A 184 25.51 24.62 10.10
N LEU A 185 24.39 24.02 9.70
CA LEU A 185 23.21 24.80 9.27
C LEU A 185 22.66 25.66 10.43
N ARG A 186 22.54 25.10 11.63
CA ARG A 186 22.11 25.84 12.82
C ARG A 186 23.09 26.96 13.21
N ASP A 187 24.39 26.75 13.03
CA ASP A 187 25.41 27.76 13.30
C ASP A 187 25.36 28.91 12.30
N TRP A 188 25.05 28.65 11.03
CA TRP A 188 24.78 29.74 10.08
C TRP A 188 23.53 30.55 10.48
N HIS A 189 22.49 29.88 10.97
CA HIS A 189 21.28 30.57 11.44
C HIS A 189 21.52 31.39 12.71
N SER A 190 22.33 30.89 13.66
CA SER A 190 22.68 31.65 14.87
C SER A 190 23.48 32.92 14.54
N ARG A 191 24.22 32.92 13.44
CA ARG A 191 24.92 34.09 12.87
C ARG A 191 24.02 35.04 12.08
N GLY A 192 22.71 34.78 12.01
CA GLY A 192 21.71 35.66 11.39
C GLY A 192 21.37 35.36 9.93
N LEU A 193 21.95 34.32 9.31
CA LEU A 193 21.60 33.93 7.94
C LEU A 193 20.40 32.99 7.93
N LEU A 194 19.24 33.48 7.49
CA LEU A 194 17.98 32.71 7.55
C LEU A 194 17.89 31.57 6.50
N TRP A 195 18.51 31.75 5.34
CA TRP A 195 18.50 30.78 4.23
C TRP A 195 19.94 30.56 3.78
N VAL A 196 20.40 29.31 3.80
CA VAL A 196 21.81 28.96 3.63
C VAL A 196 21.96 27.98 2.47
N GLU A 197 22.87 28.26 1.54
CA GLU A 197 23.19 27.36 0.42
C GLU A 197 23.98 26.14 0.89
N ALA A 198 23.79 24.98 0.25
CA ALA A 198 24.48 23.74 0.59
C ALA A 198 26.01 23.89 0.63
N ARG A 199 26.59 24.66 -0.30
CA ARG A 199 28.04 24.94 -0.37
C ARG A 199 28.60 25.62 0.89
N ASN A 200 27.79 26.44 1.56
CA ASN A 200 28.22 27.12 2.79
C ASN A 200 28.13 26.17 3.99
N VAL A 201 27.15 25.27 3.98
CA VAL A 201 27.02 24.21 5.00
C VAL A 201 28.17 23.22 4.87
N GLU A 202 28.49 22.78 3.65
CA GLU A 202 29.62 21.87 3.35
C GLU A 202 30.97 22.44 3.82
N LYS A 203 31.24 23.72 3.52
CA LYS A 203 32.46 24.40 3.98
C LYS A 203 32.59 24.45 5.50
N LEU A 204 31.48 24.60 6.21
CA LEU A 204 31.48 24.74 7.67
C LEU A 204 31.45 23.38 8.38
N SER A 205 30.74 22.39 7.82
CA SER A 205 30.63 21.04 8.37
C SER A 205 31.87 20.17 8.08
N GLY A 206 32.59 20.48 7.00
CA GLY A 206 33.69 19.66 6.48
C GLY A 206 33.22 18.34 5.87
N VAL A 207 31.92 18.21 5.58
CA VAL A 207 31.30 16.99 5.03
C VAL A 207 31.01 17.23 3.55
N ALA A 208 31.68 16.46 2.68
CA ALA A 208 31.42 16.46 1.25
C ALA A 208 29.97 16.05 0.95
N ASP A 209 29.40 16.60 -0.11
CA ASP A 209 28.03 16.32 -0.56
C ASP A 209 26.96 16.66 0.50
N ALA A 210 27.19 17.70 1.32
CA ALA A 210 26.24 18.15 2.35
C ALA A 210 24.85 18.47 1.77
N GLY A 211 24.77 18.81 0.48
CA GLY A 211 23.51 18.96 -0.25
C GLY A 211 22.61 17.72 -0.18
N GLU A 212 23.15 16.51 -0.35
CA GLU A 212 22.35 15.29 -0.28
C GLU A 212 21.77 15.06 1.12
N ILE A 213 22.55 15.37 2.15
CA ILE A 213 22.10 15.29 3.55
C ILE A 213 21.00 16.32 3.81
N LEU A 214 21.14 17.54 3.30
CA LEU A 214 20.12 18.59 3.44
C LEU A 214 18.82 18.25 2.70
N GLU A 215 18.88 17.61 1.53
CA GLU A 215 17.70 17.07 0.86
C GLU A 215 17.01 16.00 1.72
N GLY A 216 17.77 15.06 2.28
CA GLY A 216 17.24 14.03 3.18
C GLY A 216 16.58 14.61 4.43
N LEU A 217 17.24 15.58 5.08
CA LEU A 217 16.69 16.34 6.21
C LEU A 217 15.42 17.12 5.84
N THR A 218 15.31 17.57 4.58
CA THR A 218 14.11 18.22 4.07
C THR A 218 12.94 17.23 3.96
N LEU A 219 13.19 16.03 3.43
CA LEU A 219 12.16 14.98 3.28
C LEU A 219 11.58 14.51 4.62
N ILE A 220 12.40 14.43 5.68
CA ILE A 220 11.93 14.08 7.03
C ILE A 220 11.41 15.29 7.84
N GLY A 221 11.40 16.48 7.24
CA GLY A 221 10.85 17.68 7.88
C GLY A 221 11.70 18.27 9.00
N VAL A 222 13.01 18.08 9.01
CA VAL A 222 13.93 18.77 9.94
C VAL A 222 14.33 20.14 9.36
N VAL A 223 14.47 20.20 8.05
CA VAL A 223 14.91 21.36 7.28
C VAL A 223 13.85 21.73 6.26
N GLU A 224 13.77 23.00 5.90
CA GLU A 224 12.98 23.53 4.80
C GLU A 224 13.89 23.91 3.64
N LYS A 225 13.41 23.73 2.42
CA LYS A 225 14.12 24.08 1.19
C LYS A 225 13.35 25.13 0.38
N LYS A 226 14.08 26.07 -0.21
CA LYS A 226 13.58 27.01 -1.22
C LYS A 226 14.58 27.13 -2.36
N MET A 227 14.10 27.39 -3.57
CA MET A 227 14.99 27.69 -4.70
C MET A 227 15.28 29.20 -4.76
N ARG A 228 16.56 29.58 -4.88
CA ARG A 228 17.00 30.97 -5.06
C ARG A 228 18.12 31.02 -6.09
N GLY A 229 17.90 31.72 -7.21
CA GLY A 229 18.90 31.84 -8.27
C GLY A 229 19.30 30.52 -8.93
N GLY A 230 18.42 29.50 -8.91
CA GLY A 230 18.70 28.17 -9.43
C GLY A 230 19.38 27.23 -8.44
N GLU A 231 19.81 27.72 -7.27
CA GLU A 231 20.39 26.91 -6.20
C GLU A 231 19.38 26.65 -5.07
N GLY A 232 19.50 25.50 -4.41
CA GLY A 232 18.74 25.18 -3.20
C GLY A 232 19.30 25.89 -1.98
N VAL A 233 18.45 26.64 -1.28
CA VAL A 233 18.75 27.23 0.02
C VAL A 233 17.90 26.59 1.10
N TYR A 234 18.51 26.39 2.26
CA TYR A 234 17.98 25.58 3.34
C TYR A 234 17.82 26.38 4.61
N ARG A 235 16.79 26.03 5.39
CA ARG A 235 16.51 26.61 6.70
C ARG A 235 16.13 25.53 7.70
N HIS A 236 16.77 25.52 8.86
CA HIS A 236 16.39 24.62 9.94
C HIS A 236 15.04 25.05 10.55
N ARG A 237 14.12 24.12 10.77
CA ARG A 237 12.74 24.44 11.23
C ARG A 237 12.66 25.22 12.54
N SER A 238 13.63 25.05 13.44
CA SER A 238 13.70 25.82 14.69
C SER A 238 13.84 27.33 14.49
N TYR A 239 14.18 27.78 13.27
CA TYR A 239 14.31 29.18 12.88
C TYR A 239 13.21 29.63 11.91
N SER A 240 12.15 28.82 11.74
CA SER A 240 10.97 29.23 10.98
C SER A 240 10.13 30.22 11.81
N PRO A 241 9.62 31.33 11.21
CA PRO A 241 8.64 32.17 11.87
C PRO A 241 7.37 31.36 12.10
N GLY A 242 6.92 31.33 13.36
CA GLY A 242 5.66 30.68 13.76
C GLY A 242 4.43 31.43 13.28
#